data_AF-A0A5Q4YU56-F1
#
_entry.id   AF-A0A5Q4YU56-F1
#
_cell.length_a   1.000
_cell.length_b   1.000
_cell.length_c   1.000
_cell.angle_alpha   90.00
_cell.angle_beta   90.00
_cell.angle_gamma   90.00
#
_symmetry.space_group_name_H-M   'P 1'
#
loop_
_entity.id
_entity.type
_entity.pdbx_description
1 polymer ?
#
loop_
_entity_poly.entity_id
_entity_poly.type
_entity_poly.pdbx_seq_one_letter_code
_entity_poly.pdbx_strand_id
1 'polypeptide(L)'
;MSETQSKLWFSGVAFIPYAILAYGFNWIIKGSDHDLTIAIIVVLGGRLVYGLIDNVTAALAWRFHGRKRAVEAFLKLMRENRMPRRESPTDSLRSYLSYVDCDDETNAVIRSAARQISTIIEQSHHDGLMGGNRIEKAAQEAYERYQDKLPAFRLPDWIETD
;
A
#
# COMPACT_ATOMS: atom_id res chain seq x y z
N MET A 1 -20.93 19.44 4.06
CA MET A 1 -21.95 18.35 4.09
C MET A 1 -21.21 17.05 4.02
N SER A 2 -21.42 16.18 5.00
CA SER A 2 -20.38 15.31 5.55
C SER A 2 -20.09 14.07 4.71
N GLU A 3 -18.80 13.76 4.56
CA GLU A 3 -18.25 12.54 3.96
C GLU A 3 -18.93 11.24 4.45
N THR A 4 -19.45 11.26 5.68
CA THR A 4 -20.24 10.19 6.29
C THR A 4 -21.59 9.96 5.61
N GLN A 5 -22.29 11.00 5.14
CA GLN A 5 -23.55 10.83 4.42
C GLN A 5 -23.36 10.24 3.03
N SER A 6 -22.29 10.63 2.31
CA SER A 6 -21.97 10.01 1.02
C SER A 6 -21.59 8.53 1.18
N LYS A 7 -20.81 8.16 2.19
CA LYS A 7 -20.46 6.74 2.46
C LYS A 7 -21.69 5.89 2.81
N LEU A 8 -22.66 6.44 3.54
CA LEU A 8 -23.95 5.79 3.84
C LEU A 8 -24.83 5.65 2.60
N TRP A 9 -24.89 6.66 1.74
CA TRP A 9 -25.62 6.59 0.46
C TRP A 9 -25.00 5.58 -0.51
N PHE A 10 -23.67 5.58 -0.66
CA PHE A 10 -22.97 4.58 -1.49
C PHE A 10 -23.11 3.15 -0.94
N SER A 11 -23.15 3.00 0.38
CA SER A 11 -23.48 1.75 1.05
C SER A 11 -24.90 1.29 0.69
N GLY A 12 -25.90 2.17 0.79
CA GLY A 12 -27.30 1.89 0.42
C GLY A 12 -27.48 1.43 -1.03
N VAL A 13 -26.86 2.14 -1.98
CA VAL A 13 -26.93 1.82 -3.42
C VAL A 13 -26.25 0.49 -3.76
N ALA A 14 -25.17 0.15 -3.05
CA ALA A 14 -24.49 -1.14 -3.23
C ALA A 14 -25.36 -2.35 -2.88
N PHE A 15 -26.47 -2.16 -2.15
CA PHE A 15 -27.42 -3.23 -1.82
C PHE A 15 -28.50 -3.46 -2.90
N ILE A 16 -28.70 -2.52 -3.82
CA ILE A 16 -29.76 -2.58 -4.84
C ILE A 16 -29.62 -3.83 -5.74
N PRO A 17 -28.43 -4.19 -6.27
CA PRO A 17 -28.29 -5.39 -7.09
C PRO A 17 -28.61 -6.68 -6.31
N TYR A 18 -28.31 -6.72 -5.02
CA TYR A 18 -28.58 -7.87 -4.15
C TYR A 18 -30.05 -7.99 -3.79
N ALA A 19 -30.74 -6.87 -3.57
CA ALA A 19 -32.18 -6.83 -3.41
C ALA A 19 -32.90 -7.30 -4.69
N ILE A 20 -32.41 -6.88 -5.88
CA ILE A 20 -32.93 -7.33 -7.17
C ILE A 20 -32.72 -8.85 -7.36
N LEU A 21 -31.55 -9.37 -7.02
CA LEU A 21 -31.26 -10.81 -7.11
C LEU A 21 -32.11 -11.64 -6.14
N ALA A 22 -32.26 -11.19 -4.89
CA ALA A 22 -33.09 -11.87 -3.89
C ALA A 22 -34.58 -11.87 -4.28
N TYR A 23 -35.08 -10.73 -4.80
CA TYR A 23 -36.45 -10.63 -5.29
C TYR A 23 -36.68 -11.48 -6.55
N GLY A 24 -35.75 -11.45 -7.50
CA GLY A 24 -35.81 -12.28 -8.72
C GLY A 24 -35.78 -13.78 -8.41
N PHE A 25 -34.96 -14.20 -7.44
CA PHE A 25 -34.96 -15.58 -6.96
C PHE A 25 -36.30 -15.95 -6.33
N ASN A 26 -36.80 -15.16 -5.37
CA ASN A 26 -38.07 -15.44 -4.70
C ASN A 26 -39.26 -15.51 -5.66
N TRP A 27 -39.28 -14.66 -6.69
CA TRP A 27 -40.29 -14.69 -7.74
C TRP A 27 -40.27 -15.98 -8.57
N ILE A 28 -39.08 -16.50 -8.90
CA ILE A 28 -38.92 -17.76 -9.67
C ILE A 28 -39.43 -18.97 -8.88
N ILE A 29 -39.17 -19.02 -7.57
CA ILE A 29 -39.60 -20.13 -6.71
C ILE A 29 -41.03 -19.97 -6.14
N LYS A 30 -41.74 -18.89 -6.48
CA LYS A 30 -43.05 -18.52 -5.89
C LYS A 30 -43.02 -18.54 -4.35
N GLY A 31 -41.91 -18.08 -3.76
CA GLY A 31 -41.68 -18.12 -2.32
C GLY A 31 -42.49 -17.06 -1.56
N SER A 32 -42.70 -17.33 -0.28
CA SER A 32 -43.38 -16.44 0.67
C SER A 32 -42.55 -15.18 0.97
N ASP A 33 -43.16 -14.16 1.57
CA ASP A 33 -42.43 -12.99 2.09
C ASP A 33 -41.36 -13.37 3.13
N HIS A 34 -41.57 -14.49 3.82
CA HIS A 34 -40.57 -15.09 4.71
C HIS A 34 -39.34 -15.59 3.95
N ASP A 35 -39.53 -16.20 2.78
CA ASP A 35 -38.45 -16.73 1.94
C ASP A 35 -37.64 -15.59 1.30
N LEU A 36 -38.30 -14.47 0.95
CA LEU A 36 -37.62 -13.25 0.50
C LEU A 36 -36.69 -12.68 1.59
N THR A 37 -37.16 -12.65 2.84
CA THR A 37 -36.38 -12.15 3.97
C THR A 37 -35.14 -13.02 4.22
N ILE A 38 -35.30 -14.35 4.16
CA ILE A 38 -34.19 -15.30 4.27
C ILE A 38 -33.21 -15.12 3.11
N ALA A 39 -33.69 -14.98 1.88
CA ALA A 39 -32.83 -14.76 0.71
C ALA A 39 -31.98 -13.48 0.82
N ILE A 40 -32.57 -12.38 1.30
CA ILE A 40 -31.84 -11.13 1.55
C ILE A 40 -30.78 -11.33 2.64
N ILE A 41 -31.12 -11.97 3.76
CA ILE A 41 -30.17 -12.24 4.86
C ILE A 41 -29.00 -13.10 4.37
N VAL A 42 -29.27 -14.14 3.58
CA VAL A 42 -28.24 -15.04 3.05
C VAL A 42 -27.32 -14.31 2.08
N VAL A 43 -27.86 -13.50 1.18
CA VAL A 43 -27.06 -12.75 0.20
C VAL A 43 -26.20 -11.68 0.87
N LEU A 44 -26.78 -10.94 1.83
CA LEU A 44 -26.05 -9.93 2.61
C LEU A 44 -25.00 -10.57 3.52
N GLY A 45 -25.38 -11.62 4.25
CA GLY A 45 -24.49 -12.37 5.14
C GLY A 45 -23.34 -13.01 4.36
N GLY A 46 -23.62 -13.63 3.22
CA GLY A 46 -22.60 -14.21 2.34
C GLY A 46 -21.60 -13.16 1.84
N ARG A 47 -22.07 -11.96 1.47
CA ARG A 47 -21.18 -10.86 1.05
C ARG A 47 -20.31 -10.34 2.19
N LEU A 48 -20.85 -10.24 3.40
CA LEU A 48 -20.06 -9.84 4.58
C LEU A 48 -18.98 -10.88 4.90
N VAL A 49 -19.32 -12.17 4.88
CA VAL A 49 -18.36 -13.25 5.10
C VAL A 49 -17.31 -13.29 4.00
N TYR A 50 -17.70 -13.13 2.73
CA TYR A 50 -16.76 -13.08 1.62
C TYR A 50 -15.82 -11.88 1.74
N GLY A 51 -16.34 -10.68 2.05
CA GLY A 51 -15.53 -9.49 2.28
C GLY A 51 -14.57 -9.64 3.47
N LEU A 52 -14.97 -10.37 4.51
CA LEU A 52 -14.08 -10.70 5.62
C LEU A 52 -12.97 -11.65 5.18
N ILE A 53 -13.31 -12.75 4.49
CA ILE A 53 -12.35 -13.72 3.96
C ILE A 53 -11.36 -13.03 3.02
N ASP A 54 -11.82 -12.16 2.14
CA ASP A 54 -10.98 -11.46 1.18
C ASP A 54 -9.99 -10.51 1.89
N ASN A 55 -10.45 -9.76 2.89
CA ASN A 55 -9.57 -8.92 3.71
C ASN A 55 -8.54 -9.73 4.51
N VAL A 56 -8.94 -10.85 5.11
CA VAL A 56 -8.04 -11.77 5.82
C VAL A 56 -7.02 -12.37 4.85
N THR A 57 -7.48 -12.80 3.68
CA THR A 57 -6.64 -13.39 2.64
C THR A 57 -5.65 -12.38 2.09
N ALA A 58 -6.06 -11.14 1.84
CA ALA A 58 -5.19 -10.04 1.43
C ALA A 58 -4.14 -9.71 2.52
N ALA A 59 -4.53 -9.72 3.79
CA ALA A 59 -3.60 -9.52 4.90
C ALA A 59 -2.58 -10.65 5.01
N LEU A 60 -3.02 -11.91 4.85
CA LEU A 60 -2.13 -13.08 4.85
C LEU A 60 -1.20 -13.07 3.62
N ALA A 61 -1.73 -12.79 2.43
CA ALA A 61 -0.95 -12.69 1.20
C ALA A 61 0.13 -11.60 1.32
N TRP A 62 -0.22 -10.44 1.89
CA TRP A 62 0.76 -9.39 2.17
C TRP A 62 1.85 -9.86 3.13
N ARG A 63 1.46 -10.54 4.22
CA ARG A 63 2.39 -11.01 5.25
C ARG A 63 3.35 -12.09 4.73
N PHE A 64 2.86 -13.01 3.91
CA PHE A 64 3.68 -14.11 3.40
C PHE A 64 4.50 -13.74 2.16
N HIS A 65 3.91 -13.01 1.20
CA HIS A 65 4.52 -12.79 -0.11
C HIS A 65 4.65 -11.31 -0.48
N GLY A 66 3.66 -10.48 -0.13
CA GLY A 66 3.61 -9.07 -0.53
C GLY A 66 4.79 -8.26 0.01
N ARG A 67 5.09 -8.38 1.31
CA ARG A 67 6.19 -7.65 1.94
C ARG A 67 7.54 -7.96 1.28
N LYS A 68 7.87 -9.25 1.11
CA LYS A 68 9.17 -9.66 0.54
C LYS A 68 9.33 -9.16 -0.90
N ARG A 69 8.29 -9.33 -1.73
CA ARG A 69 8.30 -8.80 -3.10
C ARG A 69 8.43 -7.29 -3.15
N ALA A 70 7.71 -6.55 -2.30
CA ALA A 70 7.78 -5.09 -2.26
C ALA A 70 9.20 -4.62 -1.88
N VAL A 71 9.78 -5.20 -0.82
CA VAL A 71 11.16 -4.90 -0.40
C VAL A 71 12.16 -5.18 -1.52
N GLU A 72 12.05 -6.35 -2.19
CA GLU A 72 12.94 -6.71 -3.30
C GLU A 72 12.77 -5.80 -4.51
N ALA A 73 11.54 -5.38 -4.83
CA ALA A 73 11.26 -4.46 -5.93
C ALA A 73 11.87 -3.06 -5.68
N PHE A 74 11.68 -2.50 -4.48
CA PHE A 74 12.30 -1.22 -4.12
C PHE A 74 13.83 -1.31 -4.11
N LEU A 75 14.38 -2.38 -3.56
CA LEU A 75 15.82 -2.60 -3.51
C LEU A 75 16.42 -2.81 -4.91
N LYS A 76 15.69 -3.48 -5.81
CA LYS A 76 16.06 -3.59 -7.23
C LYS A 76 16.07 -2.22 -7.89
N LEU A 77 15.02 -1.42 -7.70
CA LEU A 77 14.90 -0.08 -8.26
C LEU A 77 16.05 0.84 -7.80
N MET A 78 16.40 0.81 -6.50
CA MET A 78 17.52 1.59 -5.97
C MET A 78 18.87 1.16 -6.57
N ARG A 79 19.09 -0.15 -6.76
CA ARG A 79 20.34 -0.67 -7.35
C ARG A 79 20.48 -0.40 -8.84
N GLU A 80 19.42 -0.61 -9.61
CA GLU A 80 19.43 -0.42 -11.06
C GLU A 80 19.69 1.04 -11.43
N ASN A 81 19.13 1.96 -10.64
CA ASN A 81 19.34 3.39 -10.83
C ASN A 81 20.61 3.91 -10.14
N ARG A 82 21.42 3.06 -9.50
CA ARG A 82 22.66 3.43 -8.78
C ARG A 82 22.46 4.62 -7.85
N MET A 83 21.40 4.56 -7.04
CA MET A 83 21.07 5.62 -6.11
C MET A 83 22.24 5.94 -5.15
N PRO A 84 22.50 7.22 -4.85
CA PRO A 84 23.60 7.60 -3.98
C PRO A 84 23.46 7.01 -2.58
N ARG A 85 24.58 6.92 -1.87
CA ARG A 85 24.55 6.51 -0.46
C ARG A 85 24.08 7.69 0.39
N ARG A 86 23.45 7.40 1.53
CA ARG A 86 23.09 8.42 2.51
C ARG A 86 24.34 9.06 3.09
N GLU A 87 24.28 10.37 3.32
CA GLU A 87 25.36 11.12 3.96
C GLU A 87 25.34 10.90 5.47
N SER A 88 24.14 10.90 6.08
CA SER A 88 23.97 10.61 7.50
C SER A 88 23.23 9.28 7.75
N PRO A 89 23.69 8.46 8.71
CA PRO A 89 22.97 7.25 9.11
C PRO A 89 21.61 7.54 9.78
N THR A 90 21.39 8.77 10.25
CA THR A 90 20.10 9.18 10.84
C THR A 90 19.06 9.61 9.81
N ASP A 91 19.43 9.68 8.51
CA ASP A 91 18.53 10.17 7.49
C ASP A 91 17.38 9.21 7.22
N SER A 92 16.16 9.73 7.41
CA SER A 92 14.94 9.03 7.06
C SER A 92 14.84 8.84 5.54
N LEU A 93 14.13 7.79 5.09
CA LEU A 93 13.86 7.56 3.67
C LEU A 93 13.24 8.80 3.00
N ARG A 94 12.30 9.47 3.69
CA ARG A 94 11.62 10.64 3.15
C ARG A 94 12.58 11.81 2.93
N SER A 95 13.45 12.08 3.89
CA SER A 95 14.48 13.11 3.80
C SER A 95 15.46 12.80 2.67
N TYR A 96 15.91 11.54 2.58
CA TYR A 96 16.81 11.07 1.53
C TYR A 96 16.21 11.23 0.12
N LEU A 97 14.97 10.81 -0.09
CA LEU A 97 14.30 10.94 -1.39
C LEU A 97 14.11 12.41 -1.78
N SER A 98 13.77 13.27 -0.83
CA SER A 98 13.63 14.71 -1.07
C SER A 98 14.97 15.35 -1.43
N TYR A 99 16.05 14.97 -0.77
CA TYR A 99 17.39 15.46 -1.07
C TYR A 99 17.81 15.09 -2.50
N VAL A 100 17.66 13.81 -2.85
CA VAL A 100 17.99 13.28 -4.18
C VAL A 100 17.11 13.90 -5.28
N ASP A 101 15.89 14.31 -4.96
CA ASP A 101 15.01 15.00 -5.92
C ASP A 101 15.38 16.49 -6.13
N CYS A 102 15.80 17.16 -5.06
CA CYS A 102 16.14 18.58 -5.07
C CYS A 102 17.58 18.88 -5.51
N ASP A 103 18.47 17.90 -5.48
CA ASP A 103 19.86 18.09 -5.90
C ASP A 103 19.95 18.19 -7.44
N ASP A 104 20.32 19.37 -7.92
CA ASP A 104 20.46 19.65 -9.34
C ASP A 104 21.70 18.98 -9.97
N GLU A 105 22.70 18.61 -9.17
CA GLU A 105 23.87 17.87 -9.63
C GLU A 105 23.58 16.37 -9.81
N THR A 106 22.50 15.87 -9.20
CA THR A 106 22.07 14.48 -9.32
C THR A 106 21.49 14.18 -10.70
N ASN A 107 21.97 13.09 -11.31
CA ASN A 107 21.53 12.59 -12.62
C ASN A 107 19.98 12.45 -12.69
N ALA A 108 19.39 12.91 -13.79
CA ALA A 108 17.95 12.88 -14.03
C ALA A 108 17.31 11.48 -13.84
N VAL A 109 18.04 10.40 -14.14
CA VAL A 109 17.57 9.02 -13.93
C VAL A 109 17.40 8.69 -12.44
N ILE A 110 18.36 9.12 -11.61
CA ILE A 110 18.33 8.93 -10.15
C ILE A 110 17.19 9.73 -9.54
N ARG A 111 17.03 10.98 -10.00
CA ARG A 111 15.96 11.89 -9.60
C ARG A 111 14.58 11.31 -9.93
N SER A 112 14.42 10.79 -11.16
CA SER A 112 13.20 10.11 -11.60
C SER A 112 12.89 8.87 -10.74
N ALA A 113 13.90 8.08 -10.37
CA ALA A 113 13.71 6.94 -9.50
C ALA A 113 13.29 7.35 -8.08
N ALA A 114 13.84 8.44 -7.54
CA ALA A 114 13.42 8.99 -6.24
C ALA A 114 11.97 9.49 -6.25
N ARG A 115 11.57 10.19 -7.33
CA ARG A 115 10.17 10.57 -7.57
C ARG A 115 9.25 9.36 -7.71
N GLN A 116 9.70 8.30 -8.37
CA GLN A 116 8.90 7.10 -8.53
C GLN A 116 8.64 6.43 -7.17
N ILE A 117 9.66 6.31 -6.31
CA ILE A 117 9.50 5.72 -4.98
C ILE A 117 8.56 6.56 -4.10
N SER A 118 8.76 7.88 -4.08
CA SER A 118 7.88 8.78 -3.32
C SER A 118 6.44 8.74 -3.81
N THR A 119 6.23 8.73 -5.13
CA THR A 119 4.90 8.60 -5.75
C THR A 119 4.22 7.29 -5.35
N ILE A 120 4.94 6.16 -5.36
CA ILE A 120 4.37 4.87 -4.95
C ILE A 120 3.94 4.90 -3.48
N ILE A 121 4.76 5.49 -2.60
CA ILE A 121 4.44 5.62 -1.17
C ILE A 121 3.19 6.50 -1.00
N GLU A 122 3.14 7.64 -1.66
CA GLU A 122 2.03 8.59 -1.54
C GLU A 122 0.72 8.03 -2.13
N GLN A 123 0.76 7.40 -3.30
CA GLN A 123 -0.39 6.69 -3.87
C GLN A 123 -0.90 5.59 -2.94
N SER A 124 0.02 4.82 -2.34
CA SER A 124 -0.38 3.76 -1.41
C SER A 124 -1.05 4.28 -0.13
N HIS A 125 -0.72 5.50 0.31
CA HIS A 125 -1.42 6.17 1.40
C HIS A 125 -2.83 6.60 0.99
N HIS A 126 -3.02 7.04 -0.26
CA HIS A 126 -4.34 7.36 -0.81
C HIS A 126 -5.25 6.13 -0.97
N ASP A 127 -4.68 4.98 -1.33
CA ASP A 127 -5.43 3.71 -1.47
C ASP A 127 -5.89 3.12 -0.12
N GLY A 128 -5.32 3.60 0.99
CA GLY A 128 -5.83 3.34 2.34
C GLY A 128 -4.73 3.27 3.40
N LEU A 129 -5.07 3.70 4.62
CA LEU A 129 -4.16 3.79 5.79
C LEU A 129 -3.37 2.50 6.08
N MET A 130 -3.99 1.32 5.88
CA MET A 130 -3.30 0.05 6.09
C MET A 130 -2.36 -0.34 4.94
N GLY A 131 -2.67 0.07 3.70
CA GLY A 131 -1.82 -0.16 2.52
C GLY A 131 -0.59 0.74 2.53
N GLY A 132 -0.78 2.04 2.79
CA GLY A 132 0.28 3.04 2.85
C GLY A 132 1.37 2.71 3.85
N ASN A 133 0.99 2.45 5.10
CA ASN A 133 1.94 2.08 6.16
C ASN A 133 2.73 0.78 5.85
N ARG A 134 2.12 -0.16 5.11
CA ARG A 134 2.77 -1.43 4.75
C ARG A 134 3.81 -1.22 3.66
N ILE A 135 3.49 -0.40 2.66
CA ILE A 135 4.38 -0.04 1.56
C ILE A 135 5.52 0.84 2.05
N GLU A 136 5.23 1.84 2.88
CA GLU A 136 6.25 2.71 3.48
C GLU A 136 7.24 1.91 4.32
N LYS A 137 6.78 0.97 5.15
CA LYS A 137 7.67 0.07 5.91
C LYS A 137 8.51 -0.83 5.00
N ALA A 138 7.95 -1.32 3.89
CA ALA A 138 8.70 -2.12 2.93
C ALA A 138 9.76 -1.28 2.20
N ALA A 139 9.44 -0.03 1.84
CA ALA A 139 10.38 0.90 1.23
C ALA A 139 11.49 1.30 2.21
N GLN A 140 11.15 1.57 3.47
CA GLN A 140 12.11 1.87 4.54
C GLN A 140 13.05 0.68 4.77
N GLU A 141 12.52 -0.54 4.86
CA GLU A 141 13.34 -1.75 5.00
C GLU A 141 14.25 -1.98 3.77
N ALA A 142 13.76 -1.69 2.56
CA ALA A 142 14.56 -1.77 1.34
C ALA A 142 15.70 -0.73 1.34
N TYR A 143 15.40 0.49 1.79
CA TYR A 143 16.37 1.57 1.96
C TYR A 143 17.45 1.21 2.98
N GLU A 144 17.06 0.76 4.18
CA GLU A 144 17.99 0.30 5.21
C GLU A 144 18.88 -0.82 4.67
N ARG A 145 18.32 -1.83 4.00
CA ARG A 145 19.12 -2.91 3.37
C ARG A 145 20.01 -2.45 2.22
N TYR A 146 19.63 -1.40 1.51
CA TYR A 146 20.44 -0.82 0.44
C TYR A 146 21.65 -0.08 1.05
N GLN A 147 21.43 0.65 2.14
CA GLN A 147 22.45 1.46 2.83
C GLN A 147 23.34 0.61 3.77
N ASP A 148 22.82 -0.42 4.45
CA ASP A 148 23.51 -1.24 5.45
C ASP A 148 24.39 -2.37 4.86
N LYS A 149 24.58 -2.43 3.54
CA LYS A 149 25.56 -3.35 2.92
C LYS A 149 27.05 -2.96 3.13
N LEU A 150 27.38 -2.40 4.31
CA LEU A 150 28.71 -2.17 4.95
C LEU A 150 29.61 -1.01 4.43
N PRO A 151 30.53 -0.46 5.27
CA PRO A 151 30.48 -0.12 6.70
C PRO A 151 30.17 1.39 6.89
N ALA A 152 29.99 1.84 8.13
CA ALA A 152 30.06 3.27 8.47
C ALA A 152 31.32 3.87 7.84
N PHE A 153 31.17 5.01 7.17
CA PHE A 153 32.25 5.79 6.60
C PHE A 153 33.36 5.96 7.66
N ARG A 154 34.47 5.21 7.53
CA ARG A 154 35.71 5.59 8.19
C ARG A 154 36.27 6.71 7.35
N LEU A 155 36.37 7.89 7.95
CA LEU A 155 37.27 8.93 7.46
C LEU A 155 38.62 8.25 7.22
N PRO A 156 39.24 8.43 6.04
CA PRO A 156 40.54 7.85 5.79
C PRO A 156 41.56 8.50 6.73
N ASP A 157 42.53 7.70 7.21
CA ASP A 157 43.49 8.04 8.28
C ASP A 157 44.39 9.26 7.99
N TRP A 158 44.20 9.95 6.86
CA TRP A 158 44.90 11.18 6.47
C TRP A 158 44.14 12.47 6.80
N ILE A 159 42.91 12.38 7.31
CA ILE A 159 42.21 13.55 7.88
C ILE A 159 42.58 13.63 9.36
N GLU A 160 43.77 14.17 9.62
CA GLU A 160 44.11 14.71 10.93
C GLU A 160 43.22 15.94 11.17
N THR A 161 42.31 15.85 12.15
CA THR A 161 41.67 17.04 12.70
C THR A 161 42.62 17.64 13.74
N ASP A 162 43.19 18.79 13.40
CA ASP A 162 43.82 19.73 14.33
C ASP A 162 42.84 20.19 15.43
#